data_AF-G8FGG2-F1
#
_entry.id   AF-G8FGG2-F1
#
_cell.length_a   1.000
_cell.length_b   1.000
_cell.length_c   1.000
_cell.angle_alpha   90.00
_cell.angle_beta   90.00
_cell.angle_gamma   90.00
#
_symmetry.space_group_name_H-M   'P 1'
#
loop_
_entity.id
_entity.type
_entity.pdbx_description
1 polymer ?
#
loop_
_entity_poly.entity_id
_entity_poly.type
_entity_poly.pdbx_seq_one_letter_code
_entity_poly.pdbx_strand_id
1 'polypeptide(L)'
;LPNAPDMEIYSMYGVGIPTERAYVYKLAPSAECNIPFQIDTSAEGGQDGSCLKGGVYLVNGDETVPVLSAGYMCAKGWRGKTRFNPSGIKTYIREYDHAPPANLLEGRGTQSGAHVDIMGNFALIEDIIRVAAGATGEDLGGDQVYSDIFKWSEKVKLRL
;
A
#
# COMPACT_ATOMS: atom_id res chain seq x y z
N LEU A 1 8.08 19.62 1.30
CA LEU A 1 8.26 19.59 -0.16
C LEU A 1 8.73 20.96 -0.63
N PRO A 2 9.57 21.04 -1.69
CA PRO A 2 10.16 22.29 -2.17
C PRO A 2 9.15 23.18 -2.90
N ASN A 3 9.54 24.41 -3.26
CA ASN A 3 8.78 25.24 -4.18
C ASN A 3 9.16 24.90 -5.63
N ALA A 4 8.39 23.99 -6.23
CA ALA A 4 8.56 23.54 -7.61
C ALA A 4 7.16 23.50 -8.27
N PRO A 5 6.74 24.56 -8.97
CA PRO A 5 5.36 24.72 -9.43
C PRO A 5 4.92 23.71 -10.49
N ASP A 6 5.85 23.23 -11.31
CA ASP A 6 5.59 22.26 -12.38
C ASP A 6 5.81 20.81 -11.92
N MET A 7 6.23 20.59 -10.68
CA MET A 7 6.42 19.25 -10.13
C MET A 7 5.07 18.66 -9.72
N GLU A 8 4.88 17.38 -10.02
CA GLU A 8 3.77 16.56 -9.52
C GLU A 8 4.33 15.32 -8.81
N ILE A 9 3.62 14.84 -7.78
CA ILE A 9 4.01 13.65 -7.03
C ILE A 9 2.96 12.56 -7.25
N TYR A 10 3.41 11.37 -7.64
CA TYR A 10 2.57 10.22 -7.85
C TYR A 10 2.90 9.16 -6.80
N SER A 11 1.89 8.70 -6.07
CA SER A 11 2.00 7.52 -5.22
C SER A 11 1.32 6.36 -5.91
N MET A 12 2.15 5.52 -6.52
CA MET A 12 1.78 4.33 -7.29
C MET A 12 2.04 3.08 -6.44
N TYR A 13 1.01 2.31 -6.09
CA TYR A 13 1.17 1.12 -5.24
C TYR A 13 0.03 0.11 -5.44
N GLY A 14 0.31 -1.15 -5.10
CA GLY A 14 -0.64 -2.24 -5.20
C GLY A 14 -1.61 -2.30 -4.03
N VAL A 15 -2.81 -2.79 -4.29
CA VAL A 15 -3.86 -3.01 -3.29
C VAL A 15 -4.61 -4.31 -3.55
N GLY A 16 -5.43 -4.73 -2.60
CA GLY A 16 -6.30 -5.91 -2.72
C GLY A 16 -5.66 -7.19 -2.20
N ILE A 17 -4.45 -7.14 -1.66
CA ILE A 17 -3.71 -8.31 -1.15
C ILE A 17 -3.65 -8.27 0.38
N PRO A 18 -3.89 -9.39 1.08
CA PRO A 18 -3.64 -9.48 2.51
C PRO A 18 -2.17 -9.23 2.84
N THR A 19 -1.91 -8.24 3.69
CA THR A 19 -0.57 -7.80 4.10
C THR A 19 -0.44 -7.78 5.61
N GLU A 20 0.70 -8.21 6.11
CA GLU A 20 0.98 -8.28 7.55
C GLU A 20 1.00 -6.89 8.21
N ARG A 21 0.37 -6.78 9.37
CA ARG A 21 0.29 -5.54 10.15
C ARG A 21 0.78 -5.70 11.59
N ALA A 22 0.51 -6.84 12.20
CA ALA A 22 0.88 -7.10 13.59
C ALA A 22 0.98 -8.61 13.83
N TYR A 23 1.73 -8.99 14.87
CA TYR A 23 1.95 -10.38 15.24
C TYR A 23 1.56 -10.61 16.70
N VAL A 24 1.03 -11.80 16.99
CA VAL A 24 0.80 -12.31 18.33
C VAL A 24 2.01 -13.16 18.70
N TYR A 25 2.66 -12.83 19.82
CA TYR A 25 3.84 -13.55 20.31
C TYR A 25 3.51 -14.36 21.56
N LYS A 26 4.17 -15.52 21.70
CA LYS A 26 4.20 -16.33 22.93
C LYS A 26 5.63 -16.57 23.39
N LEU A 27 5.79 -16.92 24.67
CA LEU A 27 7.09 -17.26 25.24
C LEU A 27 7.59 -18.59 24.64
N ALA A 28 8.86 -18.64 24.23
CA ALA A 28 9.51 -19.87 23.77
C ALA A 28 10.19 -20.60 24.96
N PRO A 29 9.87 -21.88 25.23
CA PRO A 29 10.45 -22.63 26.36
C PRO A 29 11.95 -22.90 26.24
N SER A 30 12.46 -23.02 25.01
CA SER A 30 13.85 -23.35 24.68
C SER A 30 14.33 -22.38 23.61
N ALA A 31 14.73 -21.18 24.03
CA ALA A 31 15.31 -20.23 23.10
C ALA A 31 16.79 -20.60 22.90
N GLU A 32 17.12 -21.30 21.81
CA GLU A 32 18.52 -21.54 21.41
C GLU A 32 19.27 -20.22 21.10
N CYS A 33 18.52 -19.15 20.84
CA CYS A 33 18.98 -17.77 20.67
C CYS A 33 18.30 -16.85 21.69
N ASN A 34 18.97 -15.77 22.11
CA ASN A 34 18.61 -14.85 23.21
C ASN A 34 17.24 -14.11 23.11
N ILE A 35 16.31 -14.53 22.27
CA ILE A 35 14.99 -13.92 22.09
C ILE A 35 13.92 -14.88 22.63
N PRO A 36 13.28 -14.58 23.78
CA PRO A 36 12.36 -15.50 24.43
C PRO A 36 10.95 -15.49 23.82
N PHE A 37 10.78 -14.96 22.61
CA PHE A 37 9.49 -14.79 21.95
C PHE A 37 9.46 -15.49 20.59
N GLN A 38 8.37 -16.18 20.30
CA GLN A 38 8.05 -16.74 19.00
C GLN A 38 6.63 -16.37 18.59
N ILE A 39 6.35 -16.30 17.29
CA ILE A 39 4.97 -16.07 16.82
C ILE A 39 4.10 -17.21 17.31
N ASP A 40 2.96 -16.85 17.90
CA ASP A 40 1.97 -17.81 18.33
C ASP A 40 1.13 -18.29 17.15
N THR A 41 1.62 -19.31 16.45
CA THR A 41 0.91 -19.93 15.33
C THR A 41 -0.41 -20.60 15.71
N SER A 42 -0.71 -20.76 17.01
CA SER A 42 -2.01 -21.24 17.47
C SER A 42 -3.03 -20.13 17.71
N ALA A 43 -2.61 -18.86 17.64
CA ALA A 43 -3.52 -17.73 17.74
C ALA A 43 -4.27 -17.55 16.42
N GLU A 44 -5.49 -18.07 16.38
CA GLU A 44 -6.39 -17.95 15.24
C GLU A 44 -7.48 -16.93 15.50
N GLY A 45 -7.85 -16.24 14.44
CA GLY A 45 -9.06 -15.47 14.40
C GLY A 45 -10.29 -16.39 14.46
N GLY A 46 -11.22 -16.13 15.36
CA GLY A 46 -12.48 -16.90 15.43
C GLY A 46 -13.28 -16.88 14.12
N GLN A 47 -14.38 -17.65 14.06
CA GLN A 47 -15.23 -17.76 12.86
C GLN A 47 -15.82 -16.42 12.36
N ASP A 48 -15.76 -15.36 13.16
CA ASP A 48 -16.34 -14.04 12.89
C ASP A 48 -15.38 -13.09 12.12
N GLY A 49 -14.71 -13.58 11.08
CA GLY A 49 -14.05 -12.72 10.10
C GLY A 49 -12.88 -11.87 10.65
N SER A 50 -12.29 -12.24 11.78
CA SER A 50 -11.09 -11.57 12.27
C SER A 50 -9.92 -11.80 11.32
N CYS A 51 -9.20 -10.73 10.97
CA CYS A 51 -8.05 -10.78 10.07
C CYS A 51 -6.79 -11.46 10.67
N LEU A 52 -6.95 -12.24 11.75
CA LEU A 52 -5.88 -12.96 12.43
C LEU A 52 -5.79 -14.38 11.86
N LYS A 53 -4.63 -14.76 11.34
CA LYS A 53 -4.35 -16.12 10.86
C LYS A 53 -2.96 -16.53 11.32
N GLY A 54 -2.84 -17.68 11.99
CA GLY A 54 -1.56 -18.22 12.44
C GLY A 54 -0.70 -17.23 13.25
N GLY A 55 -1.34 -16.40 14.09
CA GLY A 55 -0.66 -15.37 14.87
C GLY A 55 -0.33 -14.08 14.11
N VAL A 56 -0.78 -13.92 12.88
CA VAL A 56 -0.54 -12.71 12.04
C VAL A 56 -1.84 -11.98 11.76
N TYR A 57 -1.89 -10.69 12.11
CA TYR A 57 -2.96 -9.79 11.70
C TYR A 57 -2.68 -9.25 10.31
N LEU A 58 -3.62 -9.46 9.40
CA LEU A 58 -3.58 -9.03 8.02
C LEU A 58 -4.46 -7.79 7.80
N VAL A 59 -4.08 -6.95 6.85
CA VAL A 59 -4.86 -5.80 6.36
C VAL A 59 -4.69 -5.68 4.85
N ASN A 60 -5.41 -4.75 4.21
CA ASN A 60 -5.21 -4.46 2.79
C ASN A 60 -3.80 -3.87 2.54
N GLY A 61 -3.09 -4.35 1.52
CA GLY A 61 -1.81 -3.87 1.05
C GLY A 61 -1.36 -4.58 -0.23
N ASP A 62 -0.05 -4.65 -0.44
CA ASP A 62 0.61 -5.26 -1.60
C ASP A 62 1.34 -6.57 -1.24
N GLU A 63 0.87 -7.34 -0.25
CA GLU A 63 1.56 -8.47 0.40
C GLU A 63 2.62 -8.05 1.44
N THR A 64 3.35 -6.95 1.23
CA THR A 64 4.47 -6.53 2.10
C THR A 64 4.19 -5.24 2.89
N VAL A 65 3.66 -4.23 2.20
CA VAL A 65 3.43 -2.88 2.69
C VAL A 65 1.93 -2.62 2.78
N PRO A 66 1.39 -2.32 3.98
CA PRO A 66 -0.02 -1.96 4.12
C PRO A 66 -0.37 -0.70 3.33
N VAL A 67 -1.59 -0.63 2.79
CA VAL A 67 -2.08 0.56 2.05
C VAL A 67 -1.95 1.84 2.86
N LEU A 68 -2.18 1.78 4.17
CA LEU A 68 -2.02 2.95 5.04
C LEU A 68 -0.57 3.48 5.02
N SER A 69 0.43 2.60 4.92
CA SER A 69 1.83 3.00 4.83
C SER A 69 2.15 3.61 3.45
N ALA A 70 1.72 2.95 2.38
CA ALA A 70 2.01 3.36 1.01
C ALA A 70 1.27 4.66 0.60
N GLY A 71 0.02 4.82 1.03
CA GLY A 71 -0.89 5.86 0.55
C GLY A 71 -1.07 7.08 1.45
N TYR A 72 -0.79 6.99 2.77
CA TYR A 72 -1.19 8.03 3.72
C TYR A 72 -0.63 9.42 3.40
N MET A 73 0.63 9.50 3.00
CA MET A 73 1.26 10.78 2.69
C MET A 73 0.57 11.44 1.50
N CYS A 74 0.28 10.73 0.41
CA CYS A 74 -0.42 11.32 -0.73
C CYS A 74 -1.90 11.60 -0.43
N ALA A 75 -2.55 10.75 0.36
CA ALA A 75 -3.96 10.91 0.71
C ALA A 75 -4.22 12.12 1.62
N LYS A 76 -3.30 12.43 2.53
CA LYS A 76 -3.51 13.46 3.56
C LYS A 76 -2.26 14.27 3.92
N GLY A 77 -1.10 13.62 4.09
CA GLY A 77 0.11 14.30 4.55
C GLY A 77 0.59 15.42 3.62
N TRP A 78 0.62 15.17 2.32
CA TRP A 78 1.03 16.06 1.24
C TRP A 78 -0.15 16.64 0.47
N ARG A 79 -1.39 16.25 0.80
CA ARG A 79 -2.58 16.71 0.09
C ARG A 79 -2.83 18.19 0.39
N GLY A 80 -2.78 19.04 -0.64
CA GLY A 80 -2.94 20.49 -0.49
C GLY A 80 -1.75 21.16 0.21
N LYS A 81 -1.98 22.32 0.84
CA LYS A 81 -0.92 23.04 1.58
C LYS A 81 -0.88 22.58 3.03
N THR A 82 0.18 21.86 3.38
CA THR A 82 0.45 21.36 4.73
C THR A 82 1.89 21.68 5.14
N ARG A 83 2.26 21.42 6.40
CA ARG A 83 3.66 21.52 6.85
C ARG A 83 4.60 20.59 6.11
N PHE A 84 4.08 19.49 5.56
CA PHE A 84 4.85 18.54 4.76
C PHE A 84 4.88 18.93 3.28
N ASN A 85 3.85 19.65 2.80
CA ASN A 85 3.75 20.21 1.45
C ASN A 85 3.46 21.72 1.48
N PRO A 86 4.42 22.57 1.90
CA PRO A 86 4.17 24.00 2.08
C PRO A 86 3.86 24.72 0.78
N SER A 87 4.40 24.23 -0.33
CA SER A 87 4.19 24.80 -1.67
C SER A 87 2.88 24.33 -2.32
N GLY A 88 2.24 23.29 -1.78
CA GLY A 88 1.02 22.73 -2.35
C GLY A 88 1.24 22.05 -3.70
N ILE A 89 2.37 21.34 -3.85
CA ILE A 89 2.64 20.48 -5.01
C ILE A 89 1.45 19.54 -5.23
N LYS A 90 0.98 19.38 -6.47
CA LYS A 90 -0.11 18.46 -6.79
C LYS A 90 0.35 17.02 -6.53
N THR A 91 -0.52 16.25 -5.89
CA THR A 91 -0.24 14.86 -5.52
C THR A 91 -1.37 13.96 -6.00
N TYR A 92 -1.03 12.82 -6.61
CA TYR A 92 -2.00 11.86 -7.14
C TYR A 92 -1.76 10.47 -6.58
N ILE A 93 -2.83 9.76 -6.24
CA ILE A 93 -2.80 8.36 -5.87
C ILE A 93 -3.16 7.51 -7.09
N ARG A 94 -2.37 6.49 -7.35
CA ARG A 94 -2.64 5.48 -8.38
C ARG A 94 -2.54 4.11 -7.72
N GLU A 95 -3.68 3.59 -7.29
CA GLU A 95 -3.78 2.23 -6.79
C GLU A 95 -3.93 1.24 -7.95
N TYR A 96 -3.29 0.08 -7.83
CA TYR A 96 -3.41 -1.03 -8.77
C TYR A 96 -4.01 -2.23 -8.05
N ASP A 97 -5.30 -2.48 -8.30
CA ASP A 97 -6.02 -3.58 -7.70
C ASP A 97 -5.48 -4.91 -8.22
N HIS A 98 -5.10 -5.80 -7.30
CA HIS A 98 -4.51 -7.09 -7.65
C HIS A 98 -5.55 -7.99 -8.31
N ALA A 99 -5.32 -8.33 -9.57
CA ALA A 99 -6.06 -9.38 -10.26
C ALA A 99 -5.13 -10.60 -10.45
N PRO A 100 -5.44 -11.76 -9.84
CA PRO A 100 -4.64 -12.96 -10.02
C PRO A 100 -4.72 -13.44 -11.48
N PRO A 101 -3.66 -14.04 -12.03
CA PRO A 101 -3.70 -14.64 -13.37
C PRO A 101 -4.82 -15.65 -13.47
N ALA A 102 -5.57 -15.62 -14.57
CA ALA A 102 -6.70 -16.51 -14.78
C ALA A 102 -6.24 -17.97 -14.90
N ASN A 103 -5.01 -18.18 -15.39
CA ASN A 103 -4.48 -19.48 -15.75
C ASN A 103 -2.99 -19.62 -15.34
N LEU A 104 -2.52 -20.82 -15.02
CA LEU A 104 -1.11 -21.12 -14.69
C LEU A 104 -0.09 -20.70 -15.78
N LEU A 105 -0.55 -20.59 -17.03
CA LEU A 105 0.27 -20.19 -18.19
C LEU A 105 0.59 -18.69 -18.23
N GLU A 106 -0.17 -17.85 -17.52
CA GLU A 106 0.07 -16.39 -17.45
C GLU A 106 1.21 -16.02 -16.47
N GLY A 107 1.82 -17.01 -15.82
CA GLY A 107 2.95 -16.79 -14.92
C GLY A 107 2.56 -15.86 -13.75
N ARG A 108 3.23 -14.72 -13.64
CA ARG A 108 3.08 -13.75 -12.52
C ARG A 108 1.85 -12.83 -12.66
N GLY A 109 1.09 -12.94 -13.74
CA GLY A 109 -0.09 -12.11 -14.01
C GLY A 109 0.26 -10.69 -14.44
N THR A 110 -0.42 -10.19 -15.46
CA THR A 110 -0.21 -8.86 -16.06
C THR A 110 -0.81 -7.72 -15.22
N GLN A 111 -1.60 -8.06 -14.21
CA GLN A 111 -2.33 -7.15 -13.34
C GLN A 111 -2.04 -7.42 -11.85
N SER A 112 -0.86 -7.98 -11.54
CA SER A 112 -0.47 -8.21 -10.16
C SER A 112 -0.24 -6.88 -9.42
N GLY A 113 -0.89 -6.71 -8.28
CA GLY A 113 -0.60 -5.66 -7.30
C GLY A 113 0.38 -6.09 -6.20
N ALA A 114 1.06 -7.24 -6.34
CA ALA A 114 1.99 -7.72 -5.30
C ALA A 114 3.30 -6.94 -5.30
N HIS A 115 3.90 -6.76 -4.12
CA HIS A 115 5.01 -5.84 -3.87
C HIS A 115 6.14 -5.92 -4.90
N VAL A 116 6.53 -7.14 -5.28
CA VAL A 116 7.59 -7.39 -6.27
C VAL A 116 7.04 -7.44 -7.69
N ASP A 117 5.90 -8.10 -7.89
CA ASP A 117 5.35 -8.38 -9.22
C ASP A 117 4.65 -7.17 -9.85
N ILE A 118 4.36 -6.12 -9.07
CA ILE A 118 3.78 -4.87 -9.56
C ILE A 118 4.64 -4.21 -10.64
N MET A 119 5.96 -4.46 -10.67
CA MET A 119 6.83 -3.98 -11.76
C MET A 119 6.46 -4.57 -13.13
N GLY A 120 5.74 -5.70 -13.17
CA GLY A 120 5.19 -6.30 -14.38
C GLY A 120 3.74 -5.90 -14.67
N ASN A 121 3.14 -5.02 -13.85
CA ASN A 121 1.76 -4.60 -14.00
C ASN A 121 1.63 -3.63 -15.19
N PHE A 122 0.79 -3.99 -16.16
CA PHE A 122 0.65 -3.24 -17.41
C PHE A 122 0.14 -1.81 -17.18
N ALA A 123 -0.81 -1.63 -16.25
CA ALA A 123 -1.35 -0.31 -15.94
C ALA A 123 -0.31 0.58 -15.23
N LEU A 124 0.52 0.01 -14.35
CA LEU A 124 1.64 0.76 -13.75
C LEU A 124 2.65 1.19 -14.82
N ILE A 125 3.07 0.26 -15.66
CA ILE A 125 4.06 0.52 -16.71
C ILE A 125 3.52 1.59 -17.67
N GLU A 126 2.24 1.50 -18.05
CA GLU A 126 1.58 2.50 -18.89
C GLU A 126 1.61 3.88 -18.24
N ASP A 127 1.21 4.01 -16.97
CA ASP A 127 1.22 5.29 -16.25
C ASP A 127 2.64 5.88 -16.17
N ILE A 128 3.66 5.06 -15.85
CA ILE A 128 5.06 5.50 -15.80
C ILE A 128 5.52 6.01 -17.17
N ILE A 129 5.23 5.29 -18.25
CA ILE A 129 5.61 5.70 -19.61
C ILE A 129 4.89 7.00 -20.01
N ARG A 130 3.61 7.12 -19.68
CA ARG A 130 2.84 8.35 -19.96
C ARG A 130 3.41 9.55 -19.22
N VAL A 131 3.71 9.41 -17.92
CA VAL A 131 4.37 10.48 -17.14
C VAL A 131 5.75 10.82 -17.73
N ALA A 132 6.56 9.82 -18.07
CA ALA A 132 7.87 10.03 -18.69
C ALA A 132 7.78 10.71 -20.07
N ALA A 133 6.68 10.52 -20.80
CA ALA A 133 6.37 11.19 -22.05
C ALA A 133 5.78 12.61 -21.88
N GLY A 134 5.63 13.08 -20.64
CA GLY A 134 5.15 14.43 -20.31
C GLY A 134 3.67 14.54 -20.01
N ALA A 135 2.95 13.43 -19.83
CA ALA A 135 1.57 13.46 -19.36
C ALA A 135 1.50 13.95 -17.90
N THR A 136 0.50 14.77 -17.60
CA THR A 136 0.20 15.28 -16.26
C THR A 136 -0.77 14.38 -15.52
N GLY A 137 -0.94 14.60 -14.22
CA GLY A 137 -1.83 13.75 -13.41
C GLY A 137 -3.29 13.88 -13.86
N GLU A 138 -3.66 15.01 -14.44
CA GLU A 138 -4.97 15.22 -15.08
C GLU A 138 -5.12 14.37 -16.35
N ASP A 139 -4.07 14.23 -17.17
CA ASP A 139 -4.06 13.36 -18.36
C ASP A 139 -4.18 11.87 -17.98
N LEU A 140 -3.63 11.48 -16.82
CA LEU A 140 -3.78 10.13 -16.25
C LEU A 140 -5.16 9.88 -15.61
N GLY A 141 -6.04 10.89 -15.55
CA GLY A 141 -7.38 10.78 -14.96
C GLY A 141 -7.45 11.10 -13.47
N GLY A 142 -6.40 11.68 -12.88
CA GLY A 142 -6.34 12.06 -11.48
C GLY A 142 -6.13 10.89 -10.52
N ASP A 143 -6.73 10.97 -9.34
CA ASP A 143 -6.65 9.90 -8.35
C ASP A 143 -7.43 8.66 -8.81
N GLN A 144 -6.80 7.51 -8.75
CA GLN A 144 -7.43 6.19 -8.89
C GLN A 144 -7.25 5.43 -7.58
N VAL A 145 -8.36 5.23 -6.86
CA VAL A 145 -8.37 4.67 -5.51
C VAL A 145 -9.48 3.63 -5.41
N TYR A 146 -9.10 2.40 -5.05
CA TYR A 146 -9.98 1.27 -4.78
C TYR A 146 -10.14 1.03 -3.27
N SER A 147 -9.15 1.44 -2.47
CA SER A 147 -9.14 1.29 -1.01
C SER A 147 -9.91 2.39 -0.29
N ASP A 148 -10.14 2.19 1.02
CA ASP A 148 -10.72 3.20 1.90
C ASP A 148 -9.65 4.18 2.47
N ILE A 149 -8.51 4.38 1.80
CA ILE A 149 -7.37 5.16 2.31
C ILE A 149 -7.75 6.58 2.76
N PHE A 150 -8.65 7.27 2.05
CA PHE A 150 -9.12 8.59 2.49
C PHE A 150 -9.92 8.53 3.79
N LYS A 151 -10.73 7.48 4.00
CA LYS A 151 -11.45 7.30 5.27
C LYS A 151 -10.50 6.92 6.40
N TRP A 152 -9.47 6.12 6.11
CA TRP A 152 -8.48 5.71 7.10
C TRP A 152 -7.55 6.85 7.50
N SER A 153 -7.15 7.70 6.55
CA SER A 153 -6.29 8.85 6.80
C SER A 153 -6.95 9.87 7.73
N GLU A 154 -8.29 9.99 7.70
CA GLU A 154 -9.03 10.84 8.65
C GLU A 154 -8.92 10.39 10.11
N LYS A 155 -8.69 9.10 10.35
CA LYS A 155 -8.53 8.56 11.71
C LYS A 155 -7.15 8.84 12.31
N VAL A 156 -6.18 9.20 11.48
CA VAL A 156 -4.82 9.51 11.94
C VAL A 156 -4.76 10.95 12.45
N LYS A 157 -4.52 11.10 13.75
CA LYS A 157 -4.40 12.39 14.41
C LYS A 157 -2.98 12.95 14.23
N LEU A 158 -2.73 13.54 13.07
CA LEU A 158 -1.49 14.25 12.77
C LEU A 158 -1.77 15.73 12.55
N ARG A 159 -0.98 16.60 13.19
CA ARG A 159 -1.03 18.03 12.90
C ARG A 159 -0.40 18.27 11.53
N LEU A 160 -1.21 18.74 10.58
CA LEU A 160 -0.80 19.12 9.22
C LEU A 160 -0.47 20.61 9.14
#